data_AF-A0A960XL36-F1
#
_entry.id   AF-A0A960XL36-F1
#
_cell.length_a   1.000
_cell.length_b   1.000
_cell.length_c   1.000
_cell.angle_alpha   90.00
_cell.angle_beta   90.00
_cell.angle_gamma   90.00
#
_symmetry.space_group_name_H-M   'P 1'
#
loop_
_entity.id
_entity.type
_entity.pdbx_description
1 polymer ?
#
loop_
_entity_poly.entity_id
_entity_poly.type
_entity_poly.pdbx_seq_one_letter_code
_entity_poly.pdbx_strand_id
1 'polypeptide(L)'
;MQATRNLPRRDFLRRSGGLALGAGAVLGLPNLFLNQVRAATGESANDLIRIGIIGVGGQGRSHLFSNTLNPHIVAVADVDRDHVARAQKDFQERYHREIKGYGDYRQLLEDRDVDAVLVATPDHWHALTSIHAMQAGKDVYCEKPLTLVIDEGKAMRAAARYYQRILQTGSQQRSSREFFRAATYIRSERIGEVKMVRVGIPGVNWTKEPLVADSQPPGELDYSMWLGPAPWRPYNKHRVHYYFRFFWDYSGGQMTNW
;
A
#
# COMPACT_ATOMS: atom_id res chain seq x y z
N MET A 1 63.14 -26.24 35.41
CA MET A 1 62.24 -26.91 34.46
C MET A 1 60.82 -26.40 34.69
N GLN A 2 60.39 -25.38 33.94
CA GLN A 2 59.03 -24.83 34.03
C GLN A 2 58.13 -25.58 33.06
N ALA A 3 57.13 -26.29 33.58
CA ALA A 3 56.11 -26.94 32.78
C ALA A 3 54.96 -25.95 32.51
N THR A 4 54.75 -25.59 31.24
CA THR A 4 53.57 -24.86 30.78
C THR A 4 52.35 -25.79 30.81
N ARG A 5 51.39 -25.53 31.72
CA ARG A 5 50.09 -26.21 31.73
C ARG A 5 49.21 -25.64 30.64
N ASN A 6 48.98 -26.41 29.58
CA ASN A 6 47.95 -26.14 28.57
C ASN A 6 46.55 -26.29 29.21
N LEU A 7 45.81 -25.18 29.29
CA LEU A 7 44.39 -25.22 29.64
C LEU A 7 43.59 -25.72 28.43
N PRO A 8 42.78 -26.79 28.57
CA PRO A 8 42.00 -27.31 27.45
C PRO A 8 40.89 -26.32 27.04
N ARG A 9 40.70 -26.14 25.73
CA ARG A 9 39.72 -25.22 25.11
C ARG A 9 38.29 -25.30 25.69
N ARG A 10 37.90 -26.45 26.26
CA ARG A 10 36.58 -26.65 26.90
C ARG A 10 36.43 -25.91 28.24
N ASP A 11 37.50 -25.69 28.98
CA ASP A 11 37.44 -24.97 30.27
C ASP A 11 37.49 -23.45 30.09
N PHE A 12 38.07 -22.97 28.99
CA PHE A 12 38.01 -21.56 28.60
C PHE A 12 36.57 -21.14 28.25
N LEU A 13 35.85 -21.98 27.49
CA LEU A 13 34.45 -21.73 27.11
C LEU A 13 33.47 -21.82 28.30
N ARG A 14 33.76 -22.68 29.29
CA ARG A 14 32.97 -22.72 30.53
C ARG A 14 33.19 -21.51 31.44
N ARG A 15 34.38 -20.89 31.41
CA ARG A 15 34.67 -19.65 32.14
C ARG A 15 34.18 -18.38 31.45
N SER A 16 33.86 -18.44 30.16
CA SER A 16 33.21 -17.32 29.44
C SER A 16 31.67 -17.29 29.58
N GLY A 17 31.07 -18.36 30.12
CA GLY A 17 29.63 -18.44 30.42
C GLY A 17 29.21 -17.90 31.81
N GLY A 18 30.16 -17.39 32.60
CA GLY A 18 29.92 -16.82 33.93
C GLY A 18 30.34 -15.36 33.99
N LEU A 19 29.69 -14.50 33.20
CA LEU A 19 29.82 -13.06 33.36
C LEU A 19 29.05 -12.62 34.61
N ALA A 20 29.81 -12.04 35.55
CA ALA A 20 29.35 -11.49 36.79
C ALA A 20 28.21 -10.47 36.58
N LEU A 21 27.20 -10.55 37.45
CA LEU A 21 26.22 -9.49 37.70
C LEU A 21 26.94 -8.30 38.35
N GLY A 22 27.67 -7.53 37.54
CA GLY A 22 28.17 -6.20 37.89
C GLY A 22 27.25 -5.15 37.29
N ALA A 23 26.47 -4.46 38.13
CA ALA A 23 25.83 -3.15 37.93
C ALA A 23 25.41 -2.69 36.49
N GLY A 24 24.98 -3.60 35.61
CA GLY A 24 24.62 -3.32 34.21
C GLY A 24 23.50 -4.21 33.68
N ALA A 25 22.68 -4.78 34.57
CA ALA A 25 21.58 -5.69 34.22
C ALA A 25 20.26 -4.95 33.93
N VAL A 26 20.24 -4.12 32.88
CA VAL A 26 18.98 -3.59 32.31
C VAL A 26 18.72 -4.07 30.88
N LEU A 27 19.67 -4.68 30.18
CA LEU A 27 19.52 -4.97 28.74
C LEU A 27 18.94 -6.37 28.42
N GLY A 28 18.04 -6.87 29.27
CA GLY A 28 17.43 -8.20 29.13
C GLY A 28 15.90 -8.24 29.15
N LEU A 29 15.22 -7.09 29.05
CA LEU A 29 13.79 -7.10 28.75
C LEU A 29 13.60 -7.42 27.27
N PRO A 30 12.62 -8.26 26.91
CA PRO A 30 12.50 -8.77 25.56
C PRO A 30 12.30 -7.61 24.57
N ASN A 31 13.10 -7.59 23.52
CA ASN A 31 12.89 -6.84 22.28
C ASN A 31 11.59 -7.26 21.53
N LEU A 32 10.53 -7.62 22.25
CA LEU A 32 9.22 -7.98 21.71
C LEU A 32 8.35 -6.75 21.43
N PHE A 33 8.75 -5.55 21.89
CA PHE A 33 8.02 -4.30 21.67
C PHE A 33 8.85 -3.16 21.04
N LEU A 34 10.12 -3.41 20.70
CA LEU A 34 11.00 -2.44 20.05
C LEU A 34 11.17 -2.69 18.55
N ASN A 35 10.12 -3.17 17.87
CA ASN A 35 9.91 -2.83 16.47
C ASN A 35 9.29 -1.42 16.38
N GLN A 36 9.91 -0.44 17.04
CA GLN A 36 9.89 0.89 16.46
C GLN A 36 10.79 0.77 15.23
N VAL A 37 10.17 0.45 14.09
CA VAL A 37 10.81 0.58 12.78
C VAL A 37 11.47 1.96 12.82
N ARG A 38 12.76 2.09 12.50
CA ARG A 38 13.44 3.40 12.47
C ARG A 38 12.65 4.44 11.64
N ALA A 39 11.85 3.97 10.68
CA ALA A 39 10.85 4.74 9.95
C ALA A 39 9.78 5.45 10.80
N ALA A 40 9.50 4.98 12.01
CA ALA A 40 8.48 5.52 12.91
C ALA A 40 8.99 6.69 13.75
N THR A 41 10.30 6.81 13.97
CA THR A 41 10.89 7.93 14.75
C THR A 41 11.22 9.13 13.86
N GLY A 42 11.43 8.91 12.55
CA GLY A 42 11.58 9.99 11.56
C GLY A 42 12.79 10.91 11.79
N GLU A 43 13.80 10.44 12.52
CA GLU A 43 14.97 11.24 12.93
C GLU A 43 15.93 11.53 11.76
N SER A 44 15.90 10.73 10.69
CA SER A 44 16.57 11.03 9.42
C SER A 44 15.73 10.65 8.19
N ALA A 45 15.87 11.38 7.09
CA ALA A 45 15.15 11.09 5.84
C ALA A 45 15.48 9.69 5.27
N ASN A 46 16.64 9.13 5.62
CA ASN A 46 17.06 7.78 5.24
C ASN A 46 16.39 6.67 6.07
N ASP A 47 15.74 7.01 7.18
CA ASP A 47 15.02 6.04 7.99
C ASP A 47 13.59 5.80 7.47
N LEU A 48 13.06 6.68 6.61
CA LEU A 48 11.71 6.58 6.08
C LEU A 48 11.64 5.54 4.95
N ILE A 49 10.58 4.72 4.99
CA ILE A 49 10.20 3.88 3.84
C ILE A 49 9.82 4.82 2.69
N ARG A 50 10.46 4.68 1.53
CA ARG A 50 10.20 5.53 0.36
C ARG A 50 9.06 4.93 -0.46
N ILE A 51 7.99 5.68 -0.64
CA ILE A 51 6.75 5.19 -1.23
C ILE A 51 6.50 5.85 -2.59
N GLY A 52 6.19 5.03 -3.58
CA GLY A 52 5.65 5.46 -4.86
C GLY A 52 4.12 5.28 -4.92
N ILE A 53 3.37 6.27 -5.41
CA ILE A 53 1.91 6.13 -5.61
C ILE A 53 1.62 5.82 -7.08
N ILE A 54 0.91 4.73 -7.34
CA ILE A 54 0.47 4.34 -8.69
C ILE A 54 -1.03 4.61 -8.82
N GLY A 55 -1.40 5.50 -9.73
CA GLY A 55 -2.72 6.11 -9.85
C GLY A 55 -2.85 7.33 -8.92
N VAL A 56 -2.75 8.54 -9.47
CA VAL A 56 -2.84 9.83 -8.73
C VAL A 56 -3.99 10.71 -9.20
N GLY A 57 -5.08 10.05 -9.63
CA GLY A 57 -6.42 10.64 -9.70
C GLY A 57 -7.01 10.92 -8.31
N GLY A 58 -8.31 10.67 -8.11
CA GLY A 58 -9.01 11.03 -6.87
C GLY A 58 -8.39 10.48 -5.57
N GLN A 59 -8.40 9.15 -5.40
CA GLN A 59 -7.97 8.52 -4.14
C GLN A 59 -6.45 8.61 -3.94
N GLY A 60 -5.65 8.38 -4.97
CA GLY A 60 -4.20 8.51 -4.89
C GLY A 60 -3.75 9.92 -4.50
N ARG A 61 -4.42 10.95 -5.01
CA ARG A 61 -4.18 12.35 -4.59
C ARG A 61 -4.58 12.58 -3.13
N SER A 62 -5.65 11.96 -2.64
CA SER A 62 -5.99 12.02 -1.21
C SER A 62 -4.87 11.43 -0.34
N HIS A 63 -4.25 10.34 -0.78
CA HIS A 63 -3.12 9.73 -0.07
C HIS A 63 -1.85 10.59 -0.14
N LEU A 64 -1.59 11.21 -1.29
CA LEU A 64 -0.46 12.12 -1.50
C LEU A 64 -0.43 13.25 -0.45
N PHE A 65 -1.60 13.75 -0.04
CA PHE A 65 -1.74 14.83 0.94
C PHE A 65 -2.07 14.36 2.36
N SER A 66 -2.02 13.04 2.62
CA SER A 66 -2.14 12.54 3.98
C SER A 66 -0.94 12.99 4.81
N ASN A 67 -1.20 13.56 5.98
CA ASN A 67 -0.15 13.99 6.91
C ASN A 67 0.78 12.84 7.34
N THR A 68 0.29 11.61 7.33
CA THR A 68 1.08 10.43 7.69
C THR A 68 1.91 9.88 6.54
N LEU A 69 1.48 10.05 5.29
CA LEU A 69 2.16 9.47 4.12
C LEU A 69 3.09 10.45 3.42
N ASN A 70 2.79 11.75 3.41
CA ASN A 70 3.59 12.73 2.66
C ASN A 70 5.11 12.72 2.96
N PRO A 71 5.61 12.42 4.19
CA PRO A 71 7.06 12.37 4.40
C PRO A 71 7.71 11.24 3.59
N HIS A 72 6.96 10.15 3.37
CA HIS A 72 7.41 8.93 2.69
C HIS A 72 7.34 9.01 1.16
N ILE A 73 6.53 9.91 0.58
CA ILE A 73 6.31 9.92 -0.87
C ILE A 73 7.54 10.45 -1.61
N VAL A 74 8.02 9.68 -2.60
CA VAL A 74 9.17 10.04 -3.45
C VAL A 74 8.84 10.01 -4.94
N ALA A 75 7.76 9.32 -5.33
CA ALA A 75 7.40 9.11 -6.73
C ALA A 75 5.89 8.96 -6.92
N VAL A 76 5.41 9.33 -8.10
CA VAL A 76 4.03 9.10 -8.56
C VAL A 76 4.01 8.57 -9.99
N ALA A 77 3.01 7.74 -10.31
CA ALA A 77 2.76 7.28 -11.67
C ALA A 77 1.28 7.35 -12.01
N ASP A 78 0.94 7.81 -13.21
CA ASP A 78 -0.42 7.77 -13.76
C ASP A 78 -0.34 7.72 -15.29
N VAL A 79 -1.32 7.05 -15.90
CA VAL A 79 -1.45 6.96 -17.37
C VAL A 79 -1.99 8.26 -17.98
N ASP A 80 -2.53 9.14 -17.13
CA ASP A 80 -2.91 10.50 -17.46
C ASP A 80 -1.77 11.46 -17.06
N ARG A 81 -1.09 12.06 -18.04
CA ARG A 81 0.06 12.95 -17.77
C ARG A 81 -0.34 14.21 -17.00
N ASP A 82 -1.59 14.66 -17.10
CA ASP A 82 -2.06 15.84 -16.38
C ASP A 82 -2.25 15.52 -14.89
N HIS A 83 -2.62 14.28 -14.55
CA HIS A 83 -2.62 13.82 -13.17
C HIS A 83 -1.22 13.84 -12.55
N VAL A 84 -0.21 13.37 -13.29
CA VAL A 84 1.20 13.37 -12.83
C VAL A 84 1.69 14.81 -12.63
N ALA A 85 1.55 15.66 -13.64
CA ALA A 85 2.00 17.05 -13.59
C ALA A 85 1.34 17.81 -12.43
N ARG A 86 0.03 17.62 -12.25
CA ARG A 86 -0.73 18.23 -11.15
C ARG A 86 -0.25 17.71 -9.79
N ALA A 87 -0.02 16.40 -9.64
CA ALA A 87 0.47 15.83 -8.39
C ALA A 87 1.85 16.38 -8.00
N GLN A 88 2.78 16.47 -8.95
CA GLN A 88 4.12 17.02 -8.71
C GLN A 88 4.06 18.49 -8.32
N LYS A 89 3.31 19.29 -9.08
CA LYS A 89 3.13 20.73 -8.81
C LYS A 89 2.59 20.97 -7.40
N ASP A 90 1.46 20.36 -7.08
CA ASP A 90 0.77 20.62 -5.82
C ASP A 90 1.56 20.10 -4.61
N PHE A 91 2.33 19.02 -4.78
CA PHE A 91 3.20 18.50 -3.73
C PHE A 91 4.39 19.45 -3.47
N GLN A 92 5.01 19.97 -4.53
CA GLN A 92 6.07 20.97 -4.43
C GLN A 92 5.59 22.27 -3.78
N GLU A 93 4.41 22.76 -4.17
CA GLU A 93 3.83 23.99 -3.61
C GLU A 93 3.51 23.85 -2.11
N ARG A 94 3.02 22.68 -1.69
CA ARG A 94 2.57 22.45 -0.31
C ARG A 94 3.68 22.04 0.65
N TYR A 95 4.64 21.24 0.19
CA TYR A 95 5.65 20.62 1.05
C TYR A 95 7.08 21.04 0.70
N HIS A 96 7.27 21.86 -0.33
CA HIS A 96 8.58 22.34 -0.80
C HIS A 96 9.57 21.20 -1.09
N ARG A 97 9.04 20.07 -1.61
CA ARG A 97 9.78 18.86 -1.96
C ARG A 97 9.34 18.37 -3.33
N GLU A 98 10.30 17.99 -4.15
CA GLU A 98 10.03 17.40 -5.46
C GLU A 98 9.83 15.89 -5.34
N ILE A 99 8.96 15.35 -6.19
CA ILE A 99 8.73 13.92 -6.35
C ILE A 99 8.87 13.56 -7.83
N LYS A 100 9.39 12.36 -8.11
CA LYS A 100 9.52 11.86 -9.49
C LYS A 100 8.14 11.54 -10.07
N GLY A 101 7.94 11.80 -11.35
CA GLY A 101 6.69 11.52 -12.07
C GLY A 101 6.91 10.56 -13.21
N TYR A 102 6.03 9.57 -13.36
CA TYR A 102 6.12 8.53 -14.39
C TYR A 102 4.79 8.39 -15.14
N GLY A 103 4.84 8.30 -16.48
CA GLY A 103 3.65 7.98 -17.29
C GLY A 103 3.30 6.48 -17.31
N ASP A 104 4.26 5.64 -16.93
CA ASP A 104 4.12 4.19 -16.87
C ASP A 104 4.59 3.70 -15.50
N TYR A 105 3.73 3.01 -14.78
CA TYR A 105 4.06 2.53 -13.43
C TYR A 105 5.24 1.55 -13.43
N ARG A 106 5.51 0.85 -14.54
CA ARG A 106 6.63 -0.11 -14.62
C ARG A 106 7.98 0.60 -14.46
N GLN A 107 8.10 1.83 -14.96
CA GLN A 107 9.28 2.67 -14.77
C GLN A 107 9.45 3.06 -13.30
N LEU A 108 8.35 3.35 -12.60
CA LEU A 108 8.37 3.59 -11.15
C LEU A 108 8.83 2.34 -10.38
N LEU A 109 8.43 1.14 -10.82
CA LEU A 109 8.85 -0.12 -10.18
C LEU A 109 10.35 -0.41 -10.35
N GLU A 110 10.95 0.03 -11.45
CA GLU A 110 12.40 -0.07 -11.71
C GLU A 110 13.22 0.92 -10.88
N ASP A 111 12.59 1.97 -10.32
CA ASP A 111 13.26 2.97 -9.51
C ASP A 111 13.76 2.36 -8.19
N ARG A 112 15.08 2.38 -8.00
CA ARG A 112 15.74 1.90 -6.77
C ARG A 112 15.48 2.79 -5.57
N ASP A 113 14.94 3.99 -5.80
CA ASP A 113 14.56 4.91 -4.74
C ASP A 113 13.17 4.67 -4.17
N VAL A 114 12.43 3.70 -4.69
CA VAL A 114 11.12 3.29 -4.17
C VAL A 114 11.25 1.98 -3.42
N ASP A 115 10.81 1.92 -2.16
CA ASP A 115 10.85 0.71 -1.33
C ASP A 115 9.50 -0.03 -1.34
N ALA A 116 8.41 0.74 -1.37
CA ALA A 116 7.04 0.24 -1.39
C ALA A 116 6.15 1.07 -2.31
N VAL A 117 5.02 0.51 -2.72
CA VAL A 117 4.03 1.21 -3.55
C VAL A 117 2.65 1.26 -2.92
N LEU A 118 1.96 2.37 -3.15
CA LEU A 118 0.53 2.53 -2.91
C LEU A 118 -0.19 2.46 -4.25
N VAL A 119 -0.93 1.38 -4.49
CA VAL A 119 -1.74 1.18 -5.69
C VAL A 119 -3.14 1.75 -5.46
N ALA A 120 -3.47 2.84 -6.16
CA ALA A 120 -4.77 3.51 -6.14
C ALA A 120 -5.35 3.67 -7.56
N THR A 121 -5.11 2.66 -8.40
CA THR A 121 -5.63 2.54 -9.76
C THR A 121 -7.11 2.13 -9.76
N PRO A 122 -7.78 2.04 -10.92
CA PRO A 122 -9.08 1.35 -11.01
C PRO A 122 -8.98 -0.14 -10.66
N ASP A 123 -10.10 -0.74 -10.24
CA ASP A 123 -10.13 -2.10 -9.67
C ASP A 123 -9.54 -3.17 -10.61
N HIS A 124 -9.77 -3.05 -11.93
CA HIS A 124 -9.22 -3.96 -12.94
C HIS A 124 -7.69 -3.95 -13.06
N TRP A 125 -7.02 -2.95 -12.47
CA TRP A 125 -5.56 -2.82 -12.46
C TRP A 125 -4.90 -3.25 -11.16
N HIS A 126 -5.66 -3.43 -10.09
CA HIS A 126 -5.13 -3.69 -8.75
C HIS A 126 -4.22 -4.92 -8.71
N ALA A 127 -4.70 -6.04 -9.26
CA ALA A 127 -4.01 -7.31 -9.18
C ALA A 127 -2.69 -7.31 -9.94
N LEU A 128 -2.73 -6.91 -11.22
CA LEU A 128 -1.57 -6.92 -12.10
C LEU A 128 -0.49 -5.96 -11.59
N THR A 129 -0.87 -4.73 -11.22
CA THR A 129 0.06 -3.74 -10.68
C THR A 129 0.72 -4.22 -9.39
N SER A 130 -0.07 -4.80 -8.48
CA SER A 130 0.44 -5.33 -7.21
C SER A 130 1.40 -6.51 -7.41
N ILE A 131 1.06 -7.42 -8.33
CA ILE A 131 1.93 -8.57 -8.65
C ILE A 131 3.25 -8.09 -9.27
N HIS A 132 3.20 -7.15 -10.21
CA HIS A 132 4.41 -6.55 -10.79
C HIS A 132 5.26 -5.83 -9.74
N ALA A 133 4.63 -5.12 -8.81
CA ALA A 133 5.36 -4.45 -7.73
C ALA A 133 6.10 -5.46 -6.84
N MET A 134 5.41 -6.55 -6.46
CA MET A 134 6.03 -7.61 -5.65
C MET A 134 7.14 -8.34 -6.41
N GLN A 135 6.97 -8.55 -7.72
CA GLN A 135 8.01 -9.07 -8.61
C GLN A 135 9.25 -8.17 -8.66
N ALA A 136 9.04 -6.85 -8.66
CA ALA A 136 10.10 -5.86 -8.59
C ALA A 136 10.70 -5.69 -7.17
N GLY A 137 10.32 -6.54 -6.22
CA GLY A 137 10.85 -6.53 -4.85
C GLY A 137 10.23 -5.47 -3.93
N LYS A 138 9.16 -4.81 -4.35
CA LYS A 138 8.49 -3.74 -3.59
C LYS A 138 7.37 -4.31 -2.70
N ASP A 139 7.20 -3.73 -1.52
CA ASP A 139 6.02 -3.99 -0.69
C ASP A 139 4.81 -3.20 -1.21
N VAL A 140 3.60 -3.69 -0.95
CA VAL A 140 2.38 -3.17 -1.58
C VAL A 140 1.31 -2.83 -0.55
N TYR A 141 0.84 -1.59 -0.60
CA TYR A 141 -0.49 -1.21 -0.14
C TYR A 141 -1.40 -1.06 -1.36
N CYS A 142 -2.44 -1.85 -1.46
CA CYS A 142 -3.40 -1.77 -2.57
C CYS A 142 -4.74 -1.25 -2.05
N GLU A 143 -5.31 -0.23 -2.70
CA GLU A 143 -6.63 0.27 -2.35
C GLU A 143 -7.73 -0.80 -2.45
N LYS A 144 -8.85 -0.52 -1.79
CA LYS A 144 -10.07 -1.33 -1.92
C LYS A 144 -10.82 -0.97 -3.21
N PRO A 145 -11.61 -1.90 -3.78
CA PRO A 145 -11.71 -3.31 -3.42
C PRO A 145 -10.40 -4.04 -3.76
N LEU A 146 -10.09 -5.17 -3.10
CA LEU A 146 -8.80 -5.84 -3.33
C LEU A 146 -8.57 -6.18 -4.81
N THR A 147 -9.57 -6.73 -5.49
CA THR A 147 -9.53 -7.13 -6.90
C THR A 147 -10.91 -7.07 -7.54
N LEU A 148 -10.97 -7.13 -8.87
CA LEU A 148 -12.22 -7.20 -9.62
C LEU A 148 -12.85 -8.60 -9.51
N VAL A 149 -12.03 -9.65 -9.57
CA VAL A 149 -12.49 -11.05 -9.43
C VAL A 149 -11.74 -11.81 -8.34
N ILE A 150 -12.32 -12.91 -7.86
CA ILE A 150 -11.78 -13.68 -6.71
C ILE A 150 -10.42 -14.31 -7.04
N ASP A 151 -10.24 -14.83 -8.26
CA ASP A 151 -9.02 -15.55 -8.63
C ASP A 151 -7.80 -14.63 -8.71
N GLU A 152 -7.99 -13.35 -9.04
CA GLU A 152 -6.94 -12.34 -8.94
C GLU A 152 -6.42 -12.20 -7.51
N GLY A 153 -7.31 -12.21 -6.51
CA GLY A 153 -6.91 -12.16 -5.10
C GLY A 153 -6.10 -13.39 -4.67
N LYS A 154 -6.42 -14.57 -5.22
CA LYS A 154 -5.62 -15.79 -4.99
C LYS A 154 -4.23 -15.65 -5.61
N ALA A 155 -4.14 -15.07 -6.82
CA ALA A 155 -2.87 -14.80 -7.50
C ALA A 155 -2.01 -13.78 -6.73
N MET A 156 -2.60 -12.68 -6.26
CA MET A 156 -1.90 -11.69 -5.43
C MET A 156 -1.36 -12.32 -4.14
N ARG A 157 -2.15 -13.15 -3.45
CA ARG A 157 -1.69 -13.87 -2.26
C ARG A 157 -0.54 -14.83 -2.58
N ALA A 158 -0.61 -15.54 -3.71
CA ALA A 158 0.45 -16.43 -4.14
C ALA A 158 1.74 -15.66 -4.42
N ALA A 159 1.65 -14.53 -5.14
CA ALA A 159 2.78 -13.65 -5.43
C ALA A 159 3.40 -13.08 -4.15
N ALA A 160 2.60 -12.57 -3.21
CA ALA A 160 3.09 -12.04 -1.93
C ALA A 160 3.92 -13.09 -1.16
N ARG A 161 3.45 -14.34 -1.13
CA ARG A 161 4.17 -15.46 -0.49
C ARG A 161 5.43 -15.85 -1.25
N TYR A 162 5.35 -15.92 -2.58
CA TYR A 162 6.45 -16.36 -3.42
C TYR A 162 7.62 -15.35 -3.40
N TYR A 163 7.33 -14.06 -3.57
CA TYR A 163 8.34 -12.99 -3.54
C TYR A 163 8.67 -12.51 -2.13
N GLN A 164 8.05 -13.10 -1.10
CA GLN A 164 8.23 -12.74 0.31
C GLN A 164 8.07 -11.22 0.54
N ARG A 165 6.98 -10.66 0.00
CA ARG A 165 6.62 -9.24 0.10
C ARG A 165 5.39 -9.04 0.97
N ILE A 166 5.27 -7.84 1.52
CA ILE A 166 4.08 -7.42 2.26
C ILE A 166 3.02 -6.96 1.25
N LEU A 167 1.79 -7.45 1.44
CA LEU A 167 0.60 -6.99 0.72
C LEU A 167 -0.49 -6.64 1.73
N GLN A 168 -0.94 -5.39 1.71
CA GLN A 168 -2.04 -4.91 2.54
C GLN A 168 -3.12 -4.24 1.70
N THR A 169 -4.38 -4.63 1.90
CA THR A 169 -5.53 -3.94 1.28
C THR A 169 -5.92 -2.70 2.10
N GLY A 170 -6.35 -1.64 1.42
CA GLY A 170 -6.82 -0.38 1.98
C GLY A 170 -8.19 -0.44 2.65
N SER A 171 -8.41 -1.44 3.52
CA SER A 171 -9.61 -1.55 4.35
C SER A 171 -9.58 -0.56 5.53
N GLN A 172 -9.54 0.75 5.23
CA GLN A 172 -9.28 1.84 6.18
C GLN A 172 -10.18 1.80 7.43
N GLN A 173 -11.45 1.43 7.27
CA GLN A 173 -12.40 1.28 8.38
C GLN A 173 -11.91 0.31 9.47
N ARG A 174 -11.14 -0.73 9.12
CA ARG A 174 -10.59 -1.67 10.12
C ARG A 174 -9.61 -1.00 11.09
N SER A 175 -9.04 0.14 10.70
CA SER A 175 -8.12 0.94 11.51
C SER A 175 -8.80 2.15 12.16
N SER A 176 -10.10 2.36 11.94
CA SER A 176 -10.83 3.45 12.58
C SER A 176 -11.11 3.14 14.05
N ARG A 177 -11.22 4.18 14.86
CA ARG A 177 -11.41 4.08 16.31
C ARG A 177 -12.72 3.36 16.66
N GLU A 178 -13.76 3.57 15.86
CA GLU A 178 -15.09 3.01 16.03
C GLU A 178 -15.08 1.49 15.85
N PHE A 179 -14.44 1.00 14.77
CA PHE A 179 -14.31 -0.43 14.51
C PHE A 179 -13.37 -1.11 15.50
N PHE A 180 -12.29 -0.43 15.90
CA PHE A 180 -11.41 -0.95 16.96
C PHE A 180 -12.18 -1.14 18.28
N ARG A 181 -13.00 -0.15 18.67
CA ARG A 181 -13.84 -0.23 19.88
C ARG A 181 -14.89 -1.34 19.77
N ALA A 182 -15.57 -1.45 18.63
CA ALA A 182 -16.55 -2.51 18.39
C ALA A 182 -15.90 -3.91 18.50
N ALA A 183 -14.76 -4.13 17.84
CA ALA A 183 -14.00 -5.37 17.92
C ALA A 183 -13.54 -5.67 19.35
N THR A 184 -13.15 -4.65 20.11
CA THR A 184 -12.77 -4.80 21.53
C THR A 184 -13.96 -5.28 22.38
N TYR A 185 -15.15 -4.71 22.20
CA TYR A 185 -16.34 -5.16 22.94
C TYR A 185 -16.76 -6.59 22.60
N ILE A 186 -16.67 -6.97 21.33
CA ILE A 186 -16.95 -8.35 20.89
C ILE A 186 -15.94 -9.32 21.51
N ARG A 187 -14.63 -9.05 21.38
CA ARG A 187 -13.56 -9.94 21.86
C ARG A 187 -13.45 -10.04 23.38
N SER A 188 -13.94 -9.03 24.11
CA SER A 188 -14.02 -9.04 25.57
C SER A 188 -15.36 -9.60 26.09
N GLU A 189 -16.18 -10.17 25.20
CA GLU A 189 -17.47 -10.81 25.52
C GLU A 189 -18.49 -9.86 26.20
N ARG A 190 -18.25 -8.55 26.18
CA ARG A 190 -19.07 -7.54 26.88
C ARG A 190 -20.49 -7.40 26.33
N ILE A 191 -20.74 -7.84 25.11
CA ILE A 191 -22.06 -7.81 24.47
C ILE A 191 -22.71 -9.20 24.41
N GLY A 192 -22.10 -10.21 25.03
CA GLY A 192 -22.52 -11.61 24.91
C GLY A 192 -22.32 -12.18 23.51
N GLU A 193 -23.07 -13.23 23.20
CA GLU A 193 -23.01 -13.90 21.90
C GLU A 193 -23.62 -13.03 20.78
N VAL A 194 -22.84 -12.74 19.75
CA VAL A 194 -23.32 -11.98 18.59
C VAL A 194 -24.32 -12.81 17.79
N LYS A 195 -25.59 -12.37 17.75
CA LYS A 195 -26.66 -13.06 17.00
C LYS A 195 -26.88 -12.54 15.58
N MET A 196 -26.58 -11.27 15.31
CA MET A 196 -26.81 -10.64 14.01
C MET A 196 -25.85 -9.46 13.80
N VAL A 197 -25.33 -9.34 12.58
CA VAL A 197 -24.61 -8.15 12.10
C VAL A 197 -25.32 -7.63 10.86
N ARG A 198 -25.64 -6.33 10.86
CA ARG A 198 -26.24 -5.65 9.71
C ARG A 198 -25.22 -4.66 9.15
N VAL A 199 -24.86 -4.86 7.88
CA VAL A 199 -23.92 -4.00 7.16
C VAL A 199 -24.67 -3.34 6.02
N GLY A 200 -24.43 -2.05 5.82
CA GLY A 200 -25.04 -1.28 4.74
C GLY A 200 -24.02 -0.34 4.12
N ILE A 201 -24.23 -0.04 2.85
CA ILE A 201 -23.48 0.98 2.11
C ILE A 201 -24.46 2.08 1.69
N PRO A 202 -24.00 3.34 1.55
CA PRO A 202 -24.79 4.39 0.93
C PRO A 202 -25.28 3.98 -0.47
N GLY A 203 -26.44 4.52 -0.87
CA GLY A 203 -27.02 4.28 -2.19
C GLY A 203 -26.09 4.65 -3.34
N VAL A 204 -26.44 4.20 -4.55
CA VAL A 204 -25.70 4.48 -5.79
C VAL A 204 -25.50 5.99 -5.95
N ASN A 205 -24.25 6.43 -6.03
CA ASN A 205 -23.89 7.84 -6.16
C ASN A 205 -23.48 8.22 -7.60
N TRP A 206 -23.94 7.45 -8.59
CA TRP A 206 -23.91 7.85 -9.99
C TRP A 206 -24.84 9.04 -10.20
N THR A 207 -24.29 10.15 -10.68
CA THR A 207 -25.09 11.30 -11.11
C THR A 207 -25.84 10.95 -12.40
N LYS A 208 -27.09 11.40 -12.54
CA LYS A 208 -27.90 11.19 -13.76
C LYS A 208 -27.36 12.04 -14.94
N GLU A 209 -26.09 11.89 -15.26
CA GLU A 209 -25.47 12.53 -16.40
C GLU A 209 -26.15 12.01 -17.69
N PRO A 210 -26.34 12.87 -18.70
CA PRO A 210 -26.87 12.45 -19.98
C PRO A 210 -25.93 11.42 -20.62
N LEU A 211 -26.50 10.51 -21.40
CA LEU A 211 -25.69 9.62 -22.24
C LEU A 211 -24.90 10.47 -23.24
N VAL A 212 -23.63 10.10 -23.44
CA VAL A 212 -22.73 10.77 -24.37
C VAL A 212 -22.20 9.75 -25.36
N ALA A 213 -22.06 10.18 -26.62
CA ALA A 213 -21.47 9.35 -27.66
C ALA A 213 -19.99 9.08 -27.35
N ASP A 214 -19.49 7.97 -27.88
CA ASP A 214 -18.08 7.66 -27.84
C ASP A 214 -17.28 8.70 -28.64
N SER A 215 -16.04 8.94 -28.22
CA SER A 215 -15.15 9.92 -28.84
C SER A 215 -13.72 9.40 -28.88
N GLN A 216 -12.82 10.19 -29.47
CA GLN A 216 -11.40 9.91 -29.32
C GLN A 216 -10.96 10.17 -27.87
N PRO A 217 -10.02 9.38 -27.33
CA PRO A 217 -9.39 9.70 -26.07
C PRO A 217 -8.66 11.03 -26.16
N PRO A 218 -8.58 11.79 -25.06
CA PRO A 218 -7.82 13.01 -25.04
C PRO A 218 -6.31 12.71 -25.06
N GLY A 219 -5.50 13.64 -25.56
CA GLY A 219 -4.10 13.38 -25.89
C GLY A 219 -3.19 13.15 -24.68
N GLU A 220 -3.64 13.50 -23.48
CA GLU A 220 -2.97 13.31 -22.19
C GLU A 220 -3.16 11.93 -21.58
N LEU A 221 -4.19 11.19 -22.01
CA LEU A 221 -4.53 9.88 -21.47
C LEU A 221 -4.01 8.78 -22.39
N ASP A 222 -3.09 7.96 -21.89
CA ASP A 222 -2.81 6.67 -22.52
C ASP A 222 -3.99 5.73 -22.30
N TYR A 223 -4.96 5.77 -23.22
CA TYR A 223 -6.19 5.00 -23.11
C TYR A 223 -5.97 3.50 -23.29
N SER A 224 -4.96 3.10 -24.08
CA SER A 224 -4.62 1.69 -24.26
C SER A 224 -4.11 1.11 -22.94
N MET A 225 -3.23 1.83 -22.25
CA MET A 225 -2.77 1.44 -20.92
C MET A 225 -3.86 1.63 -19.85
N TRP A 226 -4.76 2.60 -20.00
CA TRP A 226 -5.89 2.73 -19.08
C TRP A 226 -6.82 1.49 -19.13
N LEU A 227 -7.15 1.00 -20.34
CA LEU A 227 -7.93 -0.23 -20.53
C LEU A 227 -7.19 -1.45 -19.99
N GLY A 228 -5.94 -1.65 -20.40
CA GLY A 228 -5.10 -2.70 -19.85
C GLY A 228 -5.70 -4.10 -19.98
N PRO A 229 -5.90 -4.84 -18.87
CA PRO A 229 -6.47 -6.19 -18.90
C PRO A 229 -7.98 -6.22 -19.18
N ALA A 230 -8.66 -5.06 -19.17
CA ALA A 230 -10.09 -5.01 -19.42
C ALA A 230 -10.41 -5.26 -20.90
N PRO A 231 -11.64 -5.74 -21.23
CA PRO A 231 -12.09 -5.85 -22.61
C PRO A 231 -11.95 -4.53 -23.36
N TRP A 232 -11.56 -4.61 -24.64
CA TRP A 232 -11.45 -3.42 -25.48
C TRP A 232 -12.80 -2.73 -25.63
N ARG A 233 -12.81 -1.40 -25.48
CA ARG A 233 -13.98 -0.54 -25.62
C ARG A 233 -13.57 0.77 -26.29
N PRO A 234 -14.46 1.42 -27.06
CA PRO A 234 -14.23 2.77 -27.50
C PRO A 234 -14.18 3.73 -26.30
N TYR A 235 -13.40 4.81 -26.43
CA TYR A 235 -13.31 5.79 -25.36
C TYR A 235 -14.64 6.51 -25.17
N ASN A 236 -15.01 6.64 -23.91
CA ASN A 236 -16.13 7.43 -23.46
C ASN A 236 -15.75 8.12 -22.16
N LYS A 237 -15.95 9.44 -22.06
CA LYS A 237 -15.60 10.20 -20.85
C LYS A 237 -16.35 9.71 -19.60
N HIS A 238 -17.52 9.08 -19.77
CA HIS A 238 -18.28 8.48 -18.67
C HIS A 238 -17.81 7.07 -18.32
N ARG A 239 -16.76 6.51 -18.96
CA ARG A 239 -16.18 5.21 -18.61
C ARG A 239 -14.89 5.31 -17.80
N VAL A 240 -14.29 6.48 -17.71
CA VAL A 240 -12.96 6.70 -17.12
C VAL A 240 -13.02 7.44 -15.77
N HIS A 241 -11.87 7.53 -15.10
CA HIS A 241 -11.64 8.29 -13.85
C HIS A 241 -12.59 7.97 -12.68
N TYR A 242 -13.60 8.78 -12.39
CA TYR A 242 -14.51 8.45 -11.28
C TYR A 242 -15.51 7.36 -11.67
N TYR A 243 -15.93 7.40 -12.93
CA TYR A 243 -17.09 6.70 -13.44
C TYR A 243 -16.82 5.24 -13.82
N PHE A 244 -15.56 4.80 -13.89
CA PHE A 244 -15.22 3.39 -14.14
C PHE A 244 -15.95 2.44 -13.18
N ARG A 245 -16.23 2.91 -11.95
CA ARG A 245 -16.90 2.15 -10.88
C ARG A 245 -18.22 1.52 -11.30
N PHE A 246 -18.87 2.07 -12.32
CA PHE A 246 -20.22 1.68 -12.70
C PHE A 246 -20.26 0.83 -13.97
N PHE A 247 -19.09 0.35 -14.43
CA PHE A 247 -18.96 -0.54 -15.57
C PHE A 247 -18.31 -1.84 -15.12
N TRP A 248 -19.00 -2.96 -15.38
CA TRP A 248 -18.55 -4.30 -15.00
C TRP A 248 -17.22 -4.72 -15.62
N ASP A 249 -16.82 -4.06 -16.72
CA ASP A 249 -15.52 -4.24 -17.33
C ASP A 249 -14.37 -3.82 -16.38
N TYR A 250 -14.65 -2.94 -15.41
CA TYR A 250 -13.62 -2.27 -14.60
C TYR A 250 -13.84 -2.37 -13.09
N SER A 251 -15.08 -2.57 -12.62
CA SER A 251 -15.43 -2.52 -11.19
C SER A 251 -16.74 -3.25 -10.87
N GLY A 252 -16.93 -3.61 -9.60
CA GLY A 252 -18.15 -4.25 -9.07
C GLY A 252 -19.25 -3.29 -8.61
N GLY A 253 -19.26 -2.04 -9.08
CA GLY A 253 -20.34 -1.10 -8.79
C GLY A 253 -20.23 -0.44 -7.41
N GLN A 254 -21.36 0.10 -6.95
CA GLN A 254 -21.42 0.74 -5.63
C GLN A 254 -21.07 -0.23 -4.49
N MET A 255 -21.34 -1.53 -4.67
CA MET A 255 -21.04 -2.56 -3.69
C MET A 255 -19.54 -2.65 -3.37
N THR A 256 -18.68 -2.42 -4.36
CA THR A 256 -17.23 -2.49 -4.20
C THR A 256 -16.59 -1.13 -3.91
N ASN A 257 -17.39 -0.06 -3.80
CA ASN A 257 -16.91 1.30 -3.62
C ASN A 257 -16.67 1.69 -2.15
N TRP A 258 -16.91 0.81 -1.17
CA TRP A 258 -16.81 1.09 0.27
C TRP A 258 -15.91 0.11 1.02
#